data_AF-A0A2E1F7P3-F1
#
_entry.id   AF-A0A2E1F7P3-F1
#
_cell.length_a   1.000
_cell.length_b   1.000
_cell.length_c   1.000
_cell.angle_alpha   90.00
_cell.angle_beta   90.00
_cell.angle_gamma   90.00
#
_symmetry.space_group_name_H-M   'P 1'
#
loop_
_entity.id
_entity.type
_entity.pdbx_description
1 polymer ?
#
loop_
_entity_poly.entity_id
_entity_poly.type
_entity_poly.pdbx_seq_one_letter_code
_entity_poly.pdbx_strand_id
1 'polypeptide(L)'
;MKTIYDFSVKDAELNDISLNKYHKTTLLVVNVASYCGLTYQYKGLEKLYKKYKSKGFEILGFPCNQFALQEPGTNEEIKEFCDINYGITFKIFNKIKVNGSKADPLYSFLKKEKLGVAGTSQIKWNFTKFLIDKNVVNYSKKLKPSRRNELEITDLLKKYLSNKKLSAEIIGRGGAWLDTGSIKDFYKTSSFVSSIENSQGFKIACLEEISLNNNWINKKDILNAIKFYGNCDYSKYLYNLISK
;
A
#
# COMPACT_ATOMS: atom_id res chain seq x y z
N MET A 1 -6.08 20.47 18.79
CA MET A 1 -5.10 19.72 17.97
C MET A 1 -5.46 19.92 16.51
N LYS A 2 -4.48 20.28 15.66
CA LYS A 2 -4.70 20.45 14.23
C LYS A 2 -4.84 19.07 13.55
N THR A 3 -5.76 18.92 12.62
CA THR A 3 -6.02 17.70 11.85
C THR A 3 -5.97 18.00 10.36
N ILE A 4 -5.97 16.95 9.53
CA ILE A 4 -6.07 17.11 8.07
C ILE A 4 -7.32 17.89 7.62
N TYR A 5 -8.38 17.89 8.43
CA TYR A 5 -9.66 18.52 8.11
C TYR A 5 -9.64 20.05 8.28
N ASP A 6 -8.59 20.59 8.89
CA ASP A 6 -8.38 22.04 9.06
C ASP A 6 -7.71 22.70 7.83
N PHE A 7 -7.43 21.92 6.78
CA PHE A 7 -6.78 22.39 5.57
C PHE A 7 -7.78 22.56 4.43
N SER A 8 -7.50 23.55 3.57
CA SER A 8 -8.10 23.70 2.26
C SER A 8 -7.04 23.51 1.19
N VAL A 9 -7.42 22.88 0.09
CA VAL A 9 -6.55 22.64 -1.08
C VAL A 9 -7.24 23.13 -2.34
N LYS A 10 -6.48 23.36 -3.40
CA LYS A 10 -7.03 23.75 -4.71
C LYS A 10 -7.32 22.53 -5.56
N ASP A 11 -8.48 22.48 -6.20
CA ASP A 11 -8.73 21.49 -7.26
C ASP A 11 -8.04 21.86 -8.59
N ALA A 12 -8.21 21.01 -9.60
CA ALA A 12 -7.58 21.19 -10.90
C ALA A 12 -7.94 22.54 -11.53
N GLU A 13 -9.16 23.02 -11.29
CA GLU A 13 -9.68 24.31 -11.74
C GLU A 13 -9.34 25.48 -10.78
N LEU A 14 -8.43 25.25 -9.81
CA LEU A 14 -7.92 26.22 -8.83
C LEU A 14 -8.93 26.72 -7.77
N ASN A 15 -10.11 26.08 -7.68
CA ASN A 15 -11.10 26.38 -6.66
C ASN A 15 -10.69 25.81 -5.31
N ASP A 16 -10.95 26.55 -4.24
CA ASP A 16 -10.64 26.09 -2.89
C ASP A 16 -11.63 25.03 -2.41
N ILE A 17 -11.08 23.91 -1.93
CA ILE A 17 -11.82 22.79 -1.37
C ILE A 17 -11.36 22.57 0.06
N SER A 18 -12.27 22.79 1.01
CA SER A 18 -12.06 22.40 2.39
C SER A 18 -12.02 20.87 2.51
N LEU A 19 -10.99 20.34 3.15
CA LEU A 19 -10.88 18.90 3.42
C LEU A 19 -11.84 18.44 4.52
N ASN A 20 -12.46 19.35 5.28
CA ASN A 20 -13.47 19.01 6.29
C ASN A 20 -14.67 18.23 5.72
N LYS A 21 -14.98 18.40 4.43
CA LYS A 21 -16.02 17.61 3.77
C LYS A 21 -15.76 16.10 3.79
N TYR A 22 -14.50 15.69 3.99
CA TYR A 22 -14.07 14.30 4.05
C TYR A 22 -13.97 13.72 5.47
N HIS A 23 -14.44 14.43 6.52
CA HIS A 23 -14.24 14.04 7.93
C HIS A 23 -14.78 12.64 8.34
N LYS A 24 -15.70 12.07 7.56
CA LYS A 24 -16.30 10.74 7.77
C LYS A 24 -15.81 9.68 6.78
N THR A 25 -14.79 9.98 5.98
CA THR A 25 -14.24 9.07 4.97
C THR A 25 -12.81 8.69 5.30
N THR A 26 -12.43 7.46 4.99
CA THR A 26 -11.02 7.07 5.01
C THR A 26 -10.35 7.67 3.77
N LEU A 27 -9.30 8.45 3.96
CA LEU A 27 -8.60 9.14 2.88
C LEU A 27 -7.29 8.45 2.53
N LEU A 28 -7.03 8.29 1.24
CA LEU A 28 -5.71 7.98 0.72
C LEU A 28 -5.19 9.20 -0.05
N VAL A 29 -4.25 9.93 0.55
CA VAL A 29 -3.59 11.07 -0.07
C VAL A 29 -2.34 10.58 -0.78
N VAL A 30 -2.20 10.90 -2.07
CA VAL A 30 -1.11 10.39 -2.92
C VAL A 30 -0.50 11.51 -3.74
N ASN A 31 0.83 11.68 -3.71
CA ASN A 31 1.48 12.54 -4.71
C ASN A 31 1.69 11.74 -6.00
N VAL A 32 1.24 12.26 -7.14
CA VAL A 32 1.20 11.52 -8.40
C VAL A 32 2.05 12.18 -9.48
N ALA A 33 2.36 11.39 -10.51
CA ALA A 33 3.16 11.78 -11.68
C ALA A 33 2.70 11.01 -12.93
N SER A 34 2.60 11.66 -14.09
CA SER A 34 2.22 11.04 -15.37
C SER A 34 3.38 10.32 -16.06
N TYR A 35 4.61 10.84 -15.94
CA TYR A 35 5.79 10.30 -16.64
C TYR A 35 6.77 9.61 -15.69
N CYS A 36 6.25 8.74 -14.82
CA CYS A 36 7.03 8.01 -13.84
C CYS A 36 6.98 6.49 -14.11
N GLY A 37 8.07 5.78 -13.83
CA GLY A 37 8.07 4.31 -13.86
C GLY A 37 7.04 3.66 -12.92
N LEU A 38 6.47 4.43 -11.98
CA LEU A 38 5.41 4.01 -11.06
C LEU A 38 4.00 4.40 -11.51
N THR A 39 3.84 5.08 -12.64
CA THR A 39 2.54 5.56 -13.14
C THR A 39 1.55 4.42 -13.39
N TYR A 40 2.01 3.19 -13.65
CA TYR A 40 1.15 2.00 -13.71
C TYR A 40 0.29 1.80 -12.44
N GLN A 41 0.69 2.35 -11.29
CA GLN A 41 -0.06 2.28 -10.03
C GLN A 41 -1.43 2.97 -10.11
N TYR A 42 -1.65 3.89 -11.04
CA TYR A 42 -2.98 4.47 -11.29
C TYR A 42 -4.07 3.42 -11.49
N LYS A 43 -3.79 2.33 -12.21
CA LYS A 43 -4.73 1.21 -12.39
C LYS A 43 -5.11 0.56 -11.06
N GLY A 44 -4.12 0.35 -10.19
CA GLY A 44 -4.33 -0.23 -8.86
C GLY A 44 -5.11 0.70 -7.93
N LEU A 45 -4.80 1.99 -7.97
CA LEU A 45 -5.50 3.03 -7.20
C LEU A 45 -6.96 3.15 -7.65
N GLU A 46 -7.23 3.14 -8.96
CA GLU A 46 -8.59 3.20 -9.48
C GLU A 46 -9.41 1.97 -9.12
N LYS A 47 -8.82 0.77 -9.23
CA LYS A 47 -9.47 -0.48 -8.79
C LYS A 47 -9.80 -0.43 -7.29
N LEU A 48 -8.86 0.08 -6.48
CA LEU A 48 -9.07 0.26 -5.04
C LEU A 48 -10.21 1.25 -4.76
N TYR A 49 -10.20 2.39 -5.47
CA TYR A 49 -11.22 3.42 -5.33
C TYR A 49 -12.60 2.88 -5.67
N LYS A 50 -12.79 2.30 -6.86
CA LYS A 50 -14.07 1.69 -7.26
C LYS A 50 -14.58 0.66 -6.26
N LYS A 51 -13.68 -0.16 -5.69
CA LYS A 51 -14.05 -1.20 -4.70
C LYS A 51 -14.55 -0.63 -3.38
N TYR A 52 -13.98 0.48 -2.91
CA TYR A 52 -14.20 0.98 -1.55
C TYR A 52 -14.93 2.32 -1.45
N LYS A 53 -15.12 3.06 -2.56
CA LYS A 53 -15.78 4.38 -2.58
C LYS A 53 -17.13 4.36 -1.86
N SER A 54 -17.99 3.39 -2.19
CA SER A 54 -19.31 3.22 -1.57
C SER A 54 -19.26 2.87 -0.08
N LYS A 55 -18.09 2.51 0.46
CA LYS A 55 -17.85 2.20 1.88
C LYS A 55 -17.23 3.38 2.64
N GLY A 56 -17.22 4.56 2.04
CA GLY A 56 -16.68 5.79 2.62
C GLY A 56 -15.16 5.83 2.59
N PHE A 57 -14.60 5.64 1.38
CA PHE A 57 -13.17 5.74 1.07
C PHE A 57 -12.97 6.72 -0.09
N GLU A 58 -12.00 7.64 0.03
CA GLU A 58 -11.67 8.61 -1.01
C GLU A 58 -10.16 8.62 -1.29
N ILE A 59 -9.79 8.77 -2.55
CA ILE A 59 -8.39 9.00 -2.96
C ILE A 59 -8.26 10.47 -3.38
N LEU A 60 -7.26 11.16 -2.83
CA LEU A 60 -6.91 12.53 -3.18
C LEU A 60 -5.56 12.53 -3.89
N GLY A 61 -5.56 12.67 -5.21
CA GLY A 61 -4.35 12.69 -6.04
C GLY A 61 -3.80 14.11 -6.19
N PHE A 62 -2.55 14.32 -5.82
CA PHE A 62 -1.86 15.61 -5.92
C PHE A 62 -0.68 15.52 -6.88
N PRO A 63 -0.81 16.02 -8.12
CA PRO A 63 0.29 16.03 -9.07
C PRO A 63 1.50 16.80 -8.51
N CYS A 64 2.71 16.29 -8.74
CA CYS A 64 3.92 16.93 -8.23
C CYS A 64 5.11 16.76 -9.17
N ASN A 65 5.67 17.88 -9.63
CA ASN A 65 6.79 17.88 -10.58
C ASN A 65 8.18 17.89 -9.92
N GLN A 66 8.29 17.66 -8.61
CA GLN A 66 9.57 17.78 -7.90
C GLN A 66 10.50 16.56 -8.06
N PHE A 67 10.00 15.47 -8.64
CA PHE A 67 10.72 14.20 -8.74
C PHE A 67 11.04 13.92 -10.20
N ALA A 68 12.29 14.15 -10.59
CA ALA A 68 12.79 13.97 -11.95
C ALA A 68 11.96 14.68 -13.05
N LEU A 69 11.27 15.78 -12.69
CA LEU A 69 10.39 16.55 -13.58
C LEU A 69 9.34 15.69 -14.32
N GLN A 70 8.82 14.65 -13.65
CA GLN A 70 7.93 13.64 -14.22
C GLN A 70 6.44 14.06 -14.29
N GLU A 71 6.11 15.31 -13.97
CA GLU A 71 4.76 15.88 -14.05
C GLU A 71 4.79 17.32 -14.64
N PRO A 72 5.33 17.49 -15.86
CA PRO A 72 5.56 18.81 -16.44
C PRO A 72 4.26 19.53 -16.84
N GLY A 73 3.23 18.79 -17.23
CA GLY A 73 1.98 19.33 -17.79
C GLY A 73 1.16 20.21 -16.84
N THR A 74 0.25 20.98 -17.41
CA THR A 74 -0.80 21.75 -16.74
C THR A 74 -1.83 20.85 -16.05
N ASN A 75 -2.71 21.41 -15.22
CA ASN A 75 -3.73 20.60 -14.52
C ASN A 75 -4.67 19.92 -15.53
N GLU A 76 -4.97 20.61 -16.62
CA GLU A 76 -5.81 20.16 -17.72
C GLU A 76 -5.17 18.97 -18.43
N GLU A 77 -3.90 19.10 -18.85
CA GLU A 77 -3.14 18.01 -19.50
C GLU A 77 -2.99 16.79 -18.59
N ILE A 78 -2.76 16.99 -17.29
CA ILE A 78 -2.63 15.90 -16.32
C ILE A 78 -3.95 15.15 -16.15
N LYS A 79 -5.08 15.89 -16.06
CA LYS A 79 -6.42 15.31 -15.95
C LYS A 79 -6.76 14.51 -17.19
N GLU A 80 -6.54 15.08 -18.38
CA GLU A 80 -6.74 14.39 -19.66
C GLU A 80 -5.88 13.13 -19.76
N PHE A 81 -4.60 13.20 -19.38
CA PHE A 81 -3.73 12.03 -19.33
C PHE A 81 -4.28 10.93 -18.43
N CYS A 82 -4.74 11.27 -17.22
CA CYS A 82 -5.30 10.31 -16.27
C CYS A 82 -6.59 9.67 -16.81
N ASP A 83 -7.45 10.46 -17.45
CA ASP A 83 -8.74 10.01 -17.98
C ASP A 83 -8.55 9.09 -19.19
N ILE A 84 -7.77 9.52 -20.19
CA ILE A 84 -7.56 8.76 -21.44
C ILE A 84 -6.81 7.45 -21.18
N ASN A 85 -5.74 7.48 -20.38
CA ASN A 85 -4.84 6.33 -20.26
C ASN A 85 -5.23 5.35 -19.16
N TYR A 86 -5.98 5.81 -18.14
CA TYR A 86 -6.25 5.03 -16.93
C TYR A 86 -7.72 5.05 -16.49
N GLY A 87 -8.57 5.91 -17.07
CA GLY A 87 -9.99 6.02 -16.72
C GLY A 87 -10.18 6.34 -15.24
N ILE A 88 -9.37 7.26 -14.72
CA ILE A 88 -9.38 7.65 -13.30
C ILE A 88 -10.70 8.33 -12.94
N THR A 89 -11.29 7.92 -11.82
CA THR A 89 -12.54 8.51 -11.31
C THR A 89 -12.40 9.14 -9.92
N PHE A 90 -11.26 8.94 -9.26
CA PHE A 90 -10.93 9.67 -8.03
C PHE A 90 -10.43 11.09 -8.35
N LYS A 91 -10.52 11.99 -7.38
CA LYS A 91 -10.23 13.41 -7.62
C LYS A 91 -8.72 13.67 -7.73
N ILE A 92 -8.32 14.22 -8.87
CA ILE A 92 -7.02 14.86 -9.08
C ILE A 92 -7.15 16.36 -8.73
N PHE A 93 -6.24 16.86 -7.90
CA PHE A 93 -6.20 18.24 -7.42
C PHE A 93 -5.17 19.06 -8.20
N ASN A 94 -5.05 20.34 -7.87
CA ASN A 94 -4.01 21.21 -8.42
C ASN A 94 -2.61 20.61 -8.21
N LYS A 95 -1.73 20.82 -9.19
CA LYS A 95 -0.31 20.50 -9.06
C LYS A 95 0.31 21.31 -7.91
N ILE A 96 0.98 20.62 -6.99
CA ILE A 96 1.60 21.23 -5.81
C ILE A 96 3.07 20.82 -5.63
N LYS A 97 3.75 21.54 -4.74
CA LYS A 97 5.04 21.10 -4.18
C LYS A 97 4.78 20.36 -2.88
N VAL A 98 5.44 19.22 -2.69
CA VAL A 98 5.35 18.40 -1.48
C VAL A 98 6.57 18.55 -0.57
N ASN A 99 7.68 19.09 -1.10
CA ASN A 99 8.95 19.31 -0.41
C ASN A 99 9.46 20.76 -0.55
N GLY A 100 10.38 21.13 0.34
CA GLY A 100 11.01 22.46 0.38
C GLY A 100 10.16 23.52 1.09
N SER A 101 10.66 24.76 1.12
CA SER A 101 10.01 25.91 1.78
C SER A 101 8.67 26.31 1.16
N LYS A 102 8.48 25.98 -0.13
CA LYS A 102 7.24 26.21 -0.88
C LYS A 102 6.31 24.98 -0.89
N ALA A 103 6.55 24.00 -0.01
CA ALA A 103 5.66 22.84 0.08
C ALA A 103 4.27 23.25 0.53
N ASP A 104 3.25 22.61 -0.03
CA ASP A 104 1.86 22.81 0.36
C ASP A 104 1.70 22.58 1.88
N PRO A 105 0.93 23.42 2.59
CA PRO A 105 0.70 23.27 4.02
C PRO A 105 0.19 21.89 4.43
N LEU A 106 -0.63 21.23 3.59
CA LEU A 106 -1.11 19.87 3.83
C LEU A 106 0.06 18.88 3.88
N TYR A 107 0.95 18.88 2.88
CA TYR A 107 2.09 17.97 2.85
C TYR A 107 3.13 18.29 3.92
N SER A 108 3.29 19.56 4.26
CA SER A 108 4.12 19.97 5.40
C SER A 108 3.61 19.41 6.72
N PHE A 109 2.29 19.34 6.90
CA PHE A 109 1.66 18.70 8.05
C PHE A 109 1.80 17.17 8.02
N LEU A 110 1.44 16.51 6.92
CA LEU A 110 1.50 15.04 6.80
C LEU A 110 2.89 14.47 7.08
N LYS A 111 3.94 15.15 6.59
CA LYS A 111 5.34 14.78 6.82
C LYS A 111 5.81 14.94 8.27
N LYS A 112 5.17 15.82 9.05
CA LYS A 112 5.44 16.00 10.48
C LYS A 112 4.74 14.93 11.32
N GLU A 113 3.50 14.59 10.97
CA GLU A 113 2.71 13.58 11.68
C GLU A 113 3.29 12.17 11.53
N LYS A 114 3.90 11.87 10.37
CA LYS A 114 4.60 10.59 10.17
C LYS A 114 5.87 10.80 9.36
N LEU A 115 7.01 10.56 10.02
CA LEU A 115 8.30 10.46 9.36
C LEU A 115 8.27 9.30 8.35
N GLY A 116 8.87 9.54 7.19
CA GLY A 116 9.02 8.54 6.14
C GLY A 116 10.18 7.59 6.41
N VAL A 117 10.63 6.92 5.34
CA VAL A 117 11.73 5.96 5.39
C VAL A 117 12.98 6.59 6.00
N ALA A 118 13.69 5.83 6.84
CA ALA A 118 14.88 6.24 7.58
C ALA A 118 14.67 7.46 8.51
N GLY A 119 13.45 7.68 9.00
CA GLY A 119 13.14 8.75 9.95
C GLY A 119 13.17 10.16 9.34
N THR A 120 13.15 10.28 8.01
CA THR A 120 13.20 11.58 7.33
C THR A 120 11.80 12.12 7.03
N SER A 121 11.61 13.42 7.17
CA SER A 121 10.33 14.10 6.86
C SER A 121 10.18 14.43 5.36
N GLN A 122 11.15 14.06 4.52
CA GLN A 122 11.11 14.38 3.09
C GLN A 122 10.37 13.28 2.32
N ILE A 123 9.42 13.68 1.46
CA ILE A 123 8.84 12.74 0.49
C ILE A 123 9.96 12.33 -0.47
N LYS A 124 10.23 11.03 -0.59
CA LYS A 124 11.36 10.54 -1.38
C LYS A 124 11.06 10.42 -2.86
N TRP A 125 9.82 10.09 -3.23
CA TRP A 125 9.47 9.86 -4.64
C TRP A 125 7.98 10.05 -4.93
N ASN A 126 7.65 9.97 -6.23
CA ASN A 126 6.28 9.85 -6.73
C ASN A 126 5.55 8.65 -6.11
N PHE A 127 4.23 8.75 -5.99
CA PHE A 127 3.33 7.74 -5.44
C PHE A 127 3.57 7.41 -3.95
N THR A 128 4.08 8.35 -3.16
CA THR A 128 4.07 8.25 -1.69
C THR A 128 2.64 8.42 -1.20
N LYS A 129 2.23 7.61 -0.23
CA LYS A 129 0.83 7.49 0.20
C LYS A 129 0.69 7.76 1.68
N PHE A 130 -0.31 8.55 2.04
CA PHE A 130 -0.75 8.72 3.41
C PHE A 130 -2.17 8.17 3.53
N LEU A 131 -2.36 7.19 4.40
CA LEU A 131 -3.69 6.67 4.73
C LEU A 131 -4.16 7.34 6.01
N ILE A 132 -5.26 8.09 5.92
CA ILE A 132 -5.91 8.71 7.06
C ILE A 132 -7.20 7.94 7.30
N ASP A 133 -7.24 7.19 8.40
CA ASP A 133 -8.44 6.46 8.78
C ASP A 133 -9.39 7.36 9.60
N LYS A 134 -10.68 7.31 9.22
CA LYS A 134 -11.76 8.09 9.84
C LYS A 134 -12.02 7.78 11.32
N ASN A 135 -11.64 6.60 11.79
CA ASN A 135 -11.90 6.10 13.14
C ASN A 135 -10.64 5.90 13.97
N VAL A 136 -9.47 5.68 13.36
CA VAL A 136 -8.22 5.39 14.10
C VAL A 136 -7.94 6.49 15.12
N VAL A 137 -8.08 7.76 14.76
CA VAL A 137 -7.85 8.88 15.69
C VAL A 137 -8.85 8.87 16.86
N ASN A 138 -10.12 8.51 16.61
CA ASN A 138 -11.13 8.42 17.66
C ASN A 138 -10.95 7.18 18.54
N TYR A 139 -10.47 6.09 17.98
CA TYR A 139 -10.16 4.88 18.74
C TYR A 139 -8.87 5.07 19.53
N SER A 140 -7.82 5.64 18.95
CA SER A 140 -6.52 5.88 19.58
C SER A 140 -6.64 6.81 20.80
N LYS A 141 -7.49 7.85 20.73
CA LYS A 141 -7.82 8.71 21.89
C LYS A 141 -8.39 7.95 23.09
N LYS A 142 -9.02 6.80 22.87
CA LYS A 142 -9.62 5.96 23.92
C LYS A 142 -8.68 4.85 24.39
N LEU A 143 -7.51 4.70 23.77
CA LEU A 143 -6.52 3.69 24.17
C LEU A 143 -5.68 4.22 25.32
N LYS A 144 -5.39 3.33 26.27
CA LYS A 144 -4.45 3.61 27.35
C LYS A 144 -3.03 3.34 26.83
N PRO A 145 -2.08 4.28 26.95
CA PRO A 145 -0.68 4.02 26.59
C PRO A 145 -0.11 2.85 27.40
N SER A 146 0.85 2.13 26.80
CA SER A 146 1.57 1.06 27.49
C SER A 146 2.51 1.64 28.55
N ARG A 147 3.19 0.76 29.31
CA ARG A 147 4.21 1.18 30.30
C ARG A 147 5.34 2.00 29.68
N ARG A 148 5.56 1.91 28.36
CA ARG A 148 6.53 2.70 27.59
C ARG A 148 6.00 4.08 27.18
N ASN A 149 4.79 4.44 27.59
CA ASN A 149 4.10 5.67 27.22
C ASN A 149 3.81 5.80 25.71
N GLU A 150 3.61 4.68 25.03
CA GLU A 150 3.29 4.60 23.60
C GLU A 150 1.92 3.92 23.40
N LEU A 151 1.23 4.24 22.31
CA LEU A 151 0.02 3.52 21.92
C LEU A 151 0.41 2.22 21.19
N GLU A 152 -0.11 1.09 21.67
CA GLU A 152 0.17 -0.21 21.06
C GLU A 152 -0.81 -0.47 19.91
N ILE A 153 -0.26 -0.83 18.74
CA ILE A 153 -1.06 -1.17 17.56
C ILE A 153 -2.02 -2.34 17.84
N THR A 154 -1.63 -3.27 18.70
CA THR A 154 -2.45 -4.43 19.09
C THR A 154 -3.75 -4.02 19.79
N ASP A 155 -3.75 -2.95 20.58
CA ASP A 155 -4.95 -2.47 21.27
C ASP A 155 -5.90 -1.74 20.31
N LEU A 156 -5.35 -1.04 19.32
CA LEU A 156 -6.14 -0.50 18.22
C LEU A 156 -6.77 -1.63 17.39
N LEU A 157 -6.00 -2.65 17.04
CA LEU A 157 -6.48 -3.81 16.27
C LEU A 157 -7.57 -4.57 17.02
N LYS A 158 -7.44 -4.76 18.35
CA LYS A 158 -8.51 -5.33 19.19
C LYS A 158 -9.81 -4.51 19.09
N LYS A 159 -9.73 -3.18 19.00
CA LYS A 159 -10.92 -2.33 18.82
C LYS A 159 -11.58 -2.51 17.45
N TYR A 160 -10.80 -2.75 16.41
CA TYR A 160 -11.35 -3.09 15.08
C TYR A 160 -11.94 -4.50 15.05
N LEU A 161 -11.30 -5.46 15.72
CA LEU A 161 -11.75 -6.84 15.86
C LEU A 161 -13.08 -6.91 16.63
N SER A 162 -13.19 -6.19 17.77
CA SER A 162 -14.43 -6.15 18.56
C SER A 162 -15.61 -5.55 17.78
N ASN A 163 -15.32 -4.67 16.83
CA ASN A 163 -16.32 -4.02 15.99
C ASN A 163 -16.64 -4.84 14.71
N LYS A 164 -16.13 -6.07 14.58
CA LYS A 164 -16.26 -6.94 13.39
C LYS A 164 -15.81 -6.26 12.08
N LYS A 165 -14.90 -5.28 12.17
CA LYS A 165 -14.33 -4.55 11.02
C LYS A 165 -12.96 -5.08 10.60
N LEU A 166 -12.50 -6.15 11.23
CA LEU A 166 -11.26 -6.85 10.95
C LEU A 166 -11.55 -8.35 10.99
N SER A 167 -11.11 -9.08 9.96
CA SER A 167 -10.95 -10.54 10.03
C SER A 167 -9.49 -10.84 10.32
N ALA A 168 -9.23 -11.71 11.29
CA ALA A 168 -7.92 -12.25 11.57
C ALA A 168 -8.04 -13.76 11.66
N GLU A 169 -7.09 -14.47 11.07
CA GLU A 169 -6.97 -15.92 11.23
C GLU A 169 -5.81 -16.21 12.17
N ILE A 170 -6.02 -17.17 13.06
CA ILE A 170 -4.93 -17.69 13.89
C ILE A 170 -4.08 -18.57 12.99
N ILE A 171 -2.80 -18.22 12.86
CA ILE A 171 -1.83 -19.12 12.25
C ILE A 171 -1.78 -20.38 13.11
N GLY A 172 -2.29 -21.50 12.58
CA GLY A 172 -2.38 -22.76 13.29
C GLY A 172 -1.01 -23.35 13.66
N ARG A 173 -1.01 -24.45 14.42
CA ARG A 173 0.21 -25.21 14.71
C ARG A 173 0.89 -25.59 13.40
N GLY A 174 2.14 -25.19 13.22
CA GLY A 174 2.93 -25.43 11.99
C GLY A 174 3.17 -24.19 11.12
N GLY A 175 2.46 -23.08 11.35
CA GLY A 175 2.78 -21.82 10.69
C GLY A 175 3.80 -21.01 11.50
N ALA A 176 4.81 -20.47 10.82
CA ALA A 176 5.84 -19.61 11.40
C ALA A 176 5.78 -18.22 10.76
N TRP A 177 5.78 -17.19 11.60
CA TRP A 177 5.99 -15.81 11.15
C TRP A 177 7.47 -15.46 11.31
N LEU A 178 8.15 -15.20 10.20
CA LEU A 178 9.59 -14.93 10.17
C LEU A 178 9.79 -13.47 9.76
N ASP A 179 10.28 -12.66 10.69
CA ASP A 179 10.63 -11.27 10.42
C ASP A 179 12.02 -11.20 9.76
N THR A 180 12.14 -10.54 8.62
CA THR A 180 13.39 -10.35 7.88
C THR A 180 13.82 -8.88 7.83
N GLY A 181 13.37 -8.07 8.80
CA GLY A 181 13.64 -6.62 8.85
C GLY A 181 15.12 -6.26 9.01
N SER A 182 15.97 -7.20 9.45
CA SER A 182 17.43 -7.06 9.45
C SER A 182 18.10 -8.10 8.57
N ILE A 183 19.31 -7.82 8.10
CA ILE A 183 20.09 -8.77 7.30
C ILE A 183 20.39 -10.06 8.07
N LYS A 184 20.61 -9.96 9.38
CA LYS A 184 20.86 -11.12 10.26
C LYS A 184 19.62 -12.00 10.35
N ASP A 185 18.45 -11.40 10.48
CA ASP A 185 17.19 -12.14 10.60
C ASP A 185 16.77 -12.74 9.25
N PHE A 186 17.10 -12.06 8.14
CA PHE A 186 16.97 -12.63 6.79
C PHE A 186 17.77 -13.92 6.63
N TYR A 187 19.06 -13.94 7.01
CA TYR A 187 19.88 -15.15 6.91
C TYR A 187 19.36 -16.29 7.79
N LYS A 188 18.98 -16.01 9.03
CA LYS A 188 18.38 -17.02 9.93
C LYS A 188 17.11 -17.60 9.33
N THR A 189 16.25 -16.74 8.80
CA THR A 189 15.00 -17.12 8.13
C THR A 189 15.27 -18.01 6.92
N SER A 190 16.21 -17.62 6.06
CA SER A 190 16.60 -18.40 4.88
C SER A 190 17.12 -19.80 5.25
N SER A 191 17.97 -19.90 6.28
CA SER A 191 18.50 -21.19 6.75
C SER A 191 17.41 -22.08 7.36
N PHE A 192 16.47 -21.49 8.10
CA PHE A 192 15.32 -22.21 8.64
C PHE A 192 14.43 -22.76 7.53
N VAL A 193 14.04 -21.92 6.57
CA VAL A 193 13.23 -22.32 5.41
C VAL A 193 13.91 -23.44 4.64
N SER A 194 15.20 -23.28 4.30
CA SER A 194 15.99 -24.29 3.58
C SER A 194 16.01 -25.63 4.31
N SER A 195 16.21 -25.62 5.63
CA SER A 195 16.22 -26.85 6.45
C SER A 195 14.86 -27.56 6.43
N ILE A 196 13.76 -26.82 6.49
CA ILE A 196 12.41 -27.40 6.47
C ILE A 196 12.08 -27.99 5.09
N GLU A 197 12.35 -27.25 4.01
CA GLU A 197 12.10 -27.73 2.64
C GLU A 197 12.88 -29.02 2.34
N ASN A 198 14.16 -29.07 2.74
CA ASN A 198 15.01 -30.24 2.50
C ASN A 198 14.59 -31.46 3.32
N SER A 199 14.10 -31.25 4.56
CA SER A 199 13.71 -32.36 5.44
C SER A 199 12.36 -32.97 5.09
N GLN A 200 11.43 -32.18 4.56
CA GLN A 200 10.06 -32.64 4.30
C GLN A 200 9.73 -32.79 2.81
N GLY A 201 10.64 -32.39 1.91
CA GLY A 201 10.49 -32.61 0.47
C GLY A 201 9.39 -31.76 -0.18
N PHE A 202 9.03 -30.63 0.43
CA PHE A 202 8.07 -29.67 -0.11
C PHE A 202 8.68 -28.27 -0.24
N LYS A 203 7.98 -27.37 -0.94
CA LYS A 203 8.37 -25.95 -1.06
C LYS A 203 7.45 -25.05 -0.22
N ILE A 204 8.04 -24.26 0.67
CA ILE A 204 7.29 -23.33 1.52
C ILE A 204 6.75 -22.19 0.63
N ALA A 205 5.46 -21.91 0.75
CA ALA A 205 4.77 -20.85 0.01
C ALA A 205 4.89 -20.95 -1.53
N CYS A 206 4.95 -22.17 -2.07
CA CYS A 206 4.89 -22.40 -3.52
C CYS A 206 3.54 -21.90 -4.09
N LEU A 207 3.59 -20.80 -4.84
CA LEU A 207 2.38 -20.13 -5.36
C LEU A 207 1.63 -21.01 -6.34
N GLU A 208 2.35 -21.75 -7.18
CA GLU A 208 1.80 -22.67 -8.17
C GLU A 208 1.05 -23.81 -7.50
N GLU A 209 1.62 -24.43 -6.47
CA GLU A 209 0.97 -25.51 -5.71
C GLU A 209 -0.28 -25.01 -5.00
N ILE A 210 -0.19 -23.87 -4.31
CA ILE A 210 -1.34 -23.26 -3.63
C ILE A 210 -2.44 -22.95 -4.66
N SER A 211 -2.08 -22.35 -5.79
CA SER A 211 -3.04 -21.98 -6.83
C SER A 211 -3.68 -23.20 -7.49
N LEU A 212 -2.92 -24.26 -7.72
CA LEU A 212 -3.43 -25.53 -8.27
C LEU A 212 -4.40 -26.20 -7.28
N ASN A 213 -4.03 -26.30 -6.00
CA ASN A 213 -4.88 -26.89 -4.95
C ASN A 213 -6.19 -26.13 -4.74
N ASN A 214 -6.19 -24.82 -4.99
CA ASN A 214 -7.39 -23.98 -4.95
C ASN A 214 -8.15 -23.91 -6.30
N ASN A 215 -7.72 -24.66 -7.32
CA ASN A 215 -8.29 -24.66 -8.67
C ASN A 215 -8.28 -23.29 -9.37
N TRP A 216 -7.33 -22.41 -9.04
CA TRP A 216 -7.17 -21.11 -9.71
C TRP A 216 -6.41 -21.22 -11.02
N ILE A 217 -5.57 -22.24 -11.15
CA ILE A 217 -4.80 -22.59 -12.34
C ILE A 217 -4.94 -24.09 -12.62
N ASN A 218 -4.52 -24.52 -13.80
CA ASN A 218 -4.56 -25.93 -14.21
C ASN A 218 -3.15 -26.48 -14.50
N LYS A 219 -3.05 -27.79 -14.79
CA LYS A 219 -1.76 -28.46 -15.08
C LYS A 219 -0.99 -27.82 -16.25
N LYS A 220 -1.66 -27.22 -17.24
CA LYS A 220 -0.99 -26.54 -18.36
C LYS A 220 -0.27 -25.29 -17.90
N ASP A 221 -0.86 -24.55 -16.95
CA ASP A 221 -0.22 -23.36 -16.36
C ASP A 221 1.04 -23.74 -15.58
N ILE A 222 1.02 -24.87 -14.87
CA ILE A 222 2.21 -25.41 -14.19
C ILE A 222 3.30 -25.77 -15.20
N LEU A 223 2.94 -26.42 -16.31
CA LEU A 223 3.91 -26.74 -17.38
C LEU A 223 4.52 -25.48 -17.99
N ASN A 224 3.75 -24.39 -18.11
CA ASN A 224 4.27 -23.10 -18.56
C ASN A 224 5.22 -22.49 -17.53
N ALA A 225 4.91 -22.58 -16.22
CA ALA A 225 5.80 -22.16 -15.15
C ALA A 225 7.12 -22.94 -15.16
N ILE A 226 7.07 -24.27 -15.31
CA ILE A 226 8.26 -25.13 -15.45
C ILE A 226 9.14 -24.66 -16.61
N LYS A 227 8.54 -24.37 -17.78
CA LYS A 227 9.27 -23.85 -18.94
C LYS A 227 9.89 -22.48 -18.67
N PHE A 228 9.18 -21.61 -17.96
CA PHE A 228 9.65 -20.27 -17.60
C PHE A 228 10.87 -20.32 -16.66
N TYR A 229 10.81 -21.15 -15.62
CA TYR A 229 11.90 -21.28 -14.64
C TYR A 229 13.09 -22.10 -15.14
N GLY A 230 12.91 -22.90 -16.20
CA GLY A 230 13.98 -23.68 -16.82
C GLY A 230 14.45 -24.84 -15.93
N ASN A 231 15.71 -25.26 -16.08
CA ASN A 231 16.24 -26.40 -15.34
C ASN A 231 16.76 -25.99 -13.95
N CYS A 232 15.87 -26.02 -12.94
CA CYS A 232 16.23 -25.75 -11.55
C CYS A 232 15.43 -26.65 -10.59
N ASP A 233 15.80 -26.63 -9.31
CA ASP A 233 15.13 -27.48 -8.30
C ASP A 233 13.67 -27.10 -8.08
N TYR A 234 13.30 -25.83 -8.31
CA TYR A 234 11.90 -25.40 -8.29
C TYR A 234 11.09 -26.04 -9.41
N SER A 235 11.61 -26.04 -10.64
CA SER A 235 10.96 -26.72 -11.78
C SER A 235 10.83 -28.22 -11.58
N LYS A 236 11.83 -28.88 -10.98
CA LYS A 236 11.75 -30.31 -10.61
C LYS A 236 10.63 -30.55 -9.60
N TYR A 237 10.48 -29.68 -8.60
CA TYR A 237 9.39 -29.74 -7.64
C TYR A 237 8.01 -29.63 -8.32
N LEU A 238 7.84 -28.61 -9.17
CA LEU A 238 6.60 -28.41 -9.93
C LEU A 238 6.28 -29.59 -10.86
N TYR A 239 7.30 -30.20 -11.46
CA TYR A 239 7.14 -31.40 -12.28
C TYR A 239 6.60 -32.56 -11.44
N ASN A 240 7.18 -32.80 -10.27
CA ASN A 240 6.72 -33.84 -9.34
C ASN A 240 5.30 -33.57 -8.82
N LEU A 241 4.93 -32.30 -8.62
CA LEU A 241 3.61 -31.90 -8.17
C LEU A 241 2.50 -32.35 -9.12
N ILE A 242 2.68 -32.18 -10.44
CA ILE A 242 1.65 -32.53 -11.44
C ILE A 242 1.72 -33.98 -11.92
N SER A 243 2.81 -34.68 -11.59
CA SER A 243 3.05 -36.09 -11.92
C SER A 243 2.49 -37.06 -10.88
N LYS A 244 2.11 -36.55 -9.70
CA LYS A 244 1.27 -37.28 -8.73
C LYS A 244 -0.21 -37.20 -9.13
#